data_AF-A0A955R0Y8-F1
#
_entry.id   AF-A0A955R0Y8-F1
#
_cell.length_a   1.000
_cell.length_b   1.000
_cell.length_c   1.000
_cell.angle_alpha   90.00
_cell.angle_beta   90.00
_cell.angle_gamma   90.00
#
_symmetry.space_group_name_H-M   'P 1'
#
loop_
_entity.id
_entity.type
_entity.pdbx_description
1 polymer ?
#
loop_
_entity_poly.entity_id
_entity_poly.type
_entity_poly.pdbx_seq_one_letter_code
_entity_poly.pdbx_strand_id
1 'polypeptide(L)'
;MGNEWKPGDLGPIPTDYSQFINSMASTMEQELNDLMVMDGLPPLSMDANDESIRDRRRLFVAIARGVVRHLADNKDAIDIRLADNTVVQPETIRTEGL
;
A
#
# COMPACT_ATOMS: atom_id res chain seq x y z
N MET A 1 12.76 28.64 -27.57
CA MET A 1 11.59 28.84 -26.67
C MET A 1 10.37 28.30 -27.41
N GLY A 2 9.71 27.29 -26.87
CA GLY A 2 8.57 26.66 -27.52
C GLY A 2 8.25 25.33 -26.87
N ASN A 3 7.80 25.37 -25.62
CA ASN A 3 7.29 24.19 -24.94
C ASN A 3 5.89 23.98 -25.50
N GLU A 4 5.77 23.12 -26.50
CA GLU A 4 4.48 22.69 -27.04
C GLU A 4 3.77 21.88 -25.96
N TRP A 5 2.94 22.55 -25.17
CA TRP A 5 1.99 21.88 -24.29
C TRP A 5 1.01 21.13 -25.18
N LYS A 6 1.19 19.80 -25.29
CA LYS A 6 0.24 18.92 -25.98
C LYS A 6 -0.94 18.65 -25.03
N PRO A 7 -2.15 19.16 -25.31
CA PRO A 7 -3.34 18.78 -24.57
C PRO A 7 -3.67 17.35 -24.97
N GLY A 8 -3.52 16.39 -24.05
CA GLY A 8 -3.79 14.99 -24.34
C GLY A 8 -2.81 13.96 -23.78
N ASP A 9 -1.80 14.37 -23.00
CA ASP A 9 -0.96 13.43 -22.23
C ASP A 9 -1.69 12.89 -20.98
N LEU A 10 -2.97 12.56 -21.16
CA LEU A 10 -3.77 11.72 -20.27
C LEU A 10 -3.71 10.29 -20.83
N GLY A 11 -2.50 9.81 -21.11
CA GLY A 11 -2.30 8.40 -21.42
C GLY A 11 -2.97 7.54 -20.35
N PRO A 12 -3.60 6.40 -20.71
CA PRO A 12 -4.24 5.55 -19.73
C PRO A 12 -3.24 5.27 -18.62
N ILE A 13 -3.57 5.71 -17.40
CA ILE A 13 -2.76 5.42 -16.23
C ILE A 13 -2.63 3.90 -16.20
N PRO A 14 -1.42 3.33 -16.23
CA PRO A 14 -1.25 1.90 -16.31
C PRO A 14 -2.08 1.22 -15.22
N THR A 15 -3.06 0.40 -15.63
CA THR A 15 -3.88 -0.41 -14.72
C THR A 15 -3.18 -1.71 -14.36
N ASP A 16 -1.85 -1.70 -14.35
CA ASP A 16 -1.07 -2.85 -13.92
C ASP A 16 -1.05 -2.88 -12.39
N TYR A 17 -2.03 -3.58 -11.83
CA TYR A 17 -2.16 -3.84 -10.39
C TYR A 17 -1.43 -5.12 -9.97
N SER A 18 -0.55 -5.70 -10.79
CA SER A 18 0.20 -6.91 -10.42
C SER A 18 1.01 -6.71 -9.13
N GLN A 19 1.57 -5.52 -8.94
CA GLN A 19 2.26 -5.12 -7.70
C GLN A 19 1.32 -4.89 -6.52
N PHE A 20 0.03 -4.65 -6.77
CA PHE A 20 -0.95 -4.52 -5.70
C PHE A 20 -1.33 -5.89 -5.14
N ILE A 21 -1.40 -6.94 -5.97
CA ILE A 21 -1.75 -8.29 -5.55
C ILE A 21 -0.67 -8.82 -4.59
N ASN A 22 -1.09 -9.32 -3.43
CA ASN A 22 -0.23 -9.76 -2.32
C ASN A 22 0.63 -8.65 -1.67
N SER A 23 0.33 -7.38 -1.93
CA SER A 23 0.98 -6.25 -1.24
C SER A 23 0.34 -5.96 0.11
N MET A 24 1.10 -5.30 0.99
CA MET A 24 0.56 -4.71 2.23
C MET A 24 -0.65 -3.80 1.95
N ALA A 25 -0.68 -3.09 0.82
CA ALA A 25 -1.82 -2.26 0.44
C ALA A 25 -3.09 -3.07 0.15
N SER A 26 -2.95 -4.27 -0.45
CA SER A 26 -4.09 -5.17 -0.65
C SER A 26 -4.62 -5.74 0.66
N THR A 27 -3.75 -6.06 1.62
CA THR A 27 -4.15 -6.47 2.97
C THR A 27 -4.89 -5.34 3.68
N MET A 28 -4.40 -4.10 3.59
CA MET A 28 -5.10 -2.94 4.16
C MET A 28 -6.51 -2.72 3.56
N GLU A 29 -6.69 -2.93 2.25
CA GLU A 29 -8.00 -2.85 1.61
C GLU A 29 -8.96 -3.96 2.08
N GLN A 30 -8.46 -5.19 2.28
CA GLN A 30 -9.24 -6.30 2.84
C GLN A 30 -9.66 -6.03 4.29
N GLU A 31 -8.73 -5.60 5.14
CA GLU A 31 -9.02 -5.27 6.54
C GLU A 31 -10.06 -4.14 6.66
N LEU A 32 -9.96 -3.09 5.82
CA LEU A 32 -10.97 -2.04 5.82
C LEU A 32 -12.36 -2.58 5.43
N ASN A 33 -12.43 -3.45 4.41
CA ASN A 33 -13.69 -4.07 4.01
C ASN A 33 -14.31 -4.88 5.16
N ASP A 34 -13.50 -5.69 5.84
CA ASP A 34 -13.96 -6.56 6.92
C ASP A 34 -14.47 -5.75 8.12
N LEU A 35 -13.79 -4.66 8.48
CA LEU A 35 -14.24 -3.71 9.50
C LEU A 35 -15.59 -3.08 9.14
N MET A 36 -15.76 -2.64 7.89
CA MET A 36 -17.04 -2.08 7.44
C MET A 36 -18.17 -3.08 7.57
N VAL A 37 -17.95 -4.33 7.15
CA VAL A 37 -18.96 -5.40 7.28
C VAL A 37 -19.26 -5.71 8.75
N MET A 38 -18.24 -5.74 9.61
CA MET A 38 -18.40 -5.97 11.05
C MET A 38 -19.23 -4.87 11.72
N ASP A 39 -19.08 -3.63 11.28
CA ASP A 39 -19.86 -2.47 11.74
C ASP A 39 -21.26 -2.40 11.13
N GLY A 40 -21.66 -3.38 10.31
CA GLY A 40 -22.97 -3.43 9.64
C GLY A 40 -23.09 -2.42 8.49
N LEU A 41 -21.98 -1.89 7.98
CA LEU A 41 -21.93 -1.01 6.82
C LEU A 41 -21.84 -1.82 5.52
N PRO A 42 -22.20 -1.23 4.37
CA PRO A 42 -22.02 -1.87 3.07
C PRO A 42 -20.53 -2.20 2.81
N PRO A 43 -20.23 -3.34 2.16
CA PRO A 43 -18.86 -3.69 1.81
C PRO A 43 -18.26 -2.69 0.80
N LEU A 44 -16.94 -2.66 0.72
CA LEU A 44 -16.25 -1.82 -0.27
C LEU A 44 -16.56 -2.29 -1.68
N SER A 45 -16.77 -1.33 -2.58
CA SER A 45 -16.81 -1.59 -4.02
C SER A 45 -15.46 -2.12 -4.50
N MET A 46 -15.50 -3.18 -5.31
CA MET A 46 -14.35 -3.83 -5.98
C MET A 46 -14.43 -3.73 -7.51
N ASP A 47 -15.34 -2.90 -8.04
CA ASP A 47 -15.49 -2.66 -9.49
C ASP A 47 -14.30 -1.89 -10.05
N ALA A 48 -13.46 -2.56 -10.85
CA ALA A 48 -12.24 -1.99 -11.42
C ALA A 48 -12.43 -0.71 -12.27
N ASN A 49 -13.66 -0.38 -12.68
CA ASN A 49 -13.97 0.84 -13.43
C ASN A 49 -14.29 2.05 -12.53
N ASP A 50 -14.42 1.84 -11.22
CA ASP A 50 -14.71 2.88 -10.25
C ASP A 50 -13.44 3.67 -9.88
N GLU A 51 -13.47 4.98 -10.13
CA GLU A 51 -12.35 5.88 -9.84
C GLU A 51 -12.01 5.95 -8.35
N SER A 52 -13.01 5.84 -7.47
CA SER A 52 -12.79 5.86 -6.02
C SER A 52 -11.92 4.71 -5.53
N ILE A 53 -11.95 3.57 -6.23
CA ILE A 53 -11.09 2.41 -5.93
C ILE A 53 -9.64 2.74 -6.28
N ARG A 54 -9.40 3.38 -7.42
CA ARG A 54 -8.05 3.75 -7.85
C ARG A 54 -7.40 4.68 -6.83
N ASP A 55 -8.15 5.67 -6.37
CA ASP A 55 -7.65 6.63 -5.38
C ASP A 55 -7.45 6.01 -4.01
N ARG A 56 -8.37 5.15 -3.56
CA ARG A 56 -8.20 4.39 -2.31
C ARG A 56 -6.97 3.47 -2.36
N ARG A 57 -6.77 2.74 -3.46
CA ARG A 57 -5.58 1.89 -3.63
C ARG A 57 -4.30 2.69 -3.65
N ARG A 58 -4.28 3.86 -4.31
CA ARG A 58 -3.13 4.80 -4.26
C ARG A 58 -2.84 5.27 -2.85
N LEU A 59 -3.87 5.59 -2.07
CA LEU A 59 -3.72 5.96 -0.67
C LEU A 59 -3.08 4.82 0.14
N PHE A 60 -3.59 3.59 0.02
CA PHE A 60 -3.00 2.44 0.73
C PHE A 60 -1.58 2.14 0.29
N VAL A 61 -1.26 2.26 -0.99
CA VAL A 61 0.12 2.15 -1.49
C VAL A 61 1.01 3.22 -0.89
N ALA A 62 0.55 4.47 -0.78
CA ALA A 62 1.32 5.56 -0.17
C ALA A 62 1.59 5.29 1.32
N ILE A 63 0.58 4.81 2.06
CA ILE A 63 0.71 4.41 3.47
C ILE A 63 1.71 3.26 3.60
N ALA A 64 1.55 2.18 2.84
CA ALA A 64 2.45 1.02 2.87
C ALA A 64 3.90 1.42 2.58
N ARG A 65 4.14 2.25 1.56
CA ARG A 65 5.48 2.77 1.24
C ARG A 65 6.04 3.64 2.35
N GLY A 66 5.22 4.48 2.96
CA GLY A 66 5.60 5.32 4.10
C GLY A 66 6.01 4.48 5.31
N VAL A 67 5.23 3.45 5.64
CA VAL A 67 5.53 2.51 6.73
C VAL A 67 6.84 1.79 6.46
N VAL A 68 7.00 1.15 5.30
CA VAL A 68 8.22 0.41 4.96
C VAL A 68 9.46 1.31 5.03
N ARG A 69 9.37 2.53 4.48
CA ARG A 69 10.47 3.50 4.56
C ARG A 69 10.78 3.91 5.99
N HIS A 70 9.75 4.22 6.79
CA HIS A 70 9.93 4.59 8.19
C HIS A 70 10.63 3.47 8.98
N LEU A 71 10.21 2.22 8.80
CA LEU A 71 10.83 1.06 9.43
C LEU A 71 12.28 0.85 8.97
N ALA A 72 12.58 1.07 7.68
CA ALA A 72 13.93 0.96 7.15
C ALA A 72 14.87 2.06 7.69
N ASP A 73 14.36 3.28 7.83
CA ASP A 73 15.11 4.44 8.35
C ASP A 73 15.26 4.40 9.89
N ASN A 74 14.37 3.68 10.59
CA ASN A 74 14.31 3.60 12.06
C ASN A 74 14.34 2.14 12.53
N LYS A 75 15.37 1.39 12.13
CA LYS A 75 15.48 -0.06 12.45
C LYS A 75 15.42 -0.36 13.95
N ASP A 76 15.94 0.55 14.76
CA ASP A 76 15.95 0.46 16.23
C ASP A 76 14.54 0.54 16.83
N ALA A 77 13.53 0.97 16.06
CA ALA A 77 12.13 1.00 16.47
C ALA A 77 11.42 -0.36 16.32
N ILE A 78 12.07 -1.36 15.70
CA ILE A 78 11.54 -2.72 15.54
C ILE A 78 12.22 -3.66 16.55
N ASP A 79 11.46 -4.04 17.58
CA ASP A 79 11.83 -5.13 18.47
C ASP A 79 11.30 -6.46 17.92
N ILE A 80 12.20 -7.33 17.46
CA ILE A 80 11.84 -8.71 17.15
C ILE A 80 11.99 -9.52 18.44
N ARG A 81 10.87 -10.03 18.97
CA ARG A 81 10.88 -10.92 20.13
C ARG A 81 10.82 -12.37 19.68
N LEU A 82 11.85 -13.14 20.04
CA LEU A 82 11.87 -14.58 19.85
C LEU A 82 10.98 -15.26 20.89
N ALA A 83 10.65 -16.54 20.65
CA ALA A 83 9.79 -17.32 21.55
C ALA A 83 10.37 -17.48 22.98
N ASP A 84 11.68 -17.34 23.13
CA ASP A 84 12.38 -17.31 24.42
C ASP A 84 12.44 -15.91 25.06
N ASN A 85 11.70 -14.94 24.48
CA ASN A 85 11.63 -13.55 24.89
C ASN A 85 12.91 -12.72 24.66
N THR A 86 13.88 -13.27 23.93
CA THR A 86 15.05 -12.52 23.46
C THR A 86 14.62 -11.44 22.47
N VAL A 87 15.12 -10.21 22.67
CA VAL A 87 14.94 -9.10 21.72
C VAL A 87 16.11 -9.06 20.75
N VAL A 88 15.82 -9.12 19.46
CA VAL A 88 16.77 -8.95 18.36
C VAL A 88 16.36 -7.76 17.51
N GLN A 89 17.35 -6.99 17.05
CA GLN A 89 17.12 -5.92 16.09
C GLN A 89 17.49 -6.39 14.68
N PRO A 90 16.68 -6.08 13.65
CA PRO A 90 17.00 -6.46 12.28
C PRO A 90 18.15 -5.61 11.74
N GLU A 91 19.30 -6.24 11.44
CA GLU A 91 20.44 -5.54 10.82
C GLU A 91 20.10 -5.02 9.40
N THR A 92 19.22 -5.73 8.68
CA THR A 92 18.78 -5.39 7.31
C THR A 92 17.31 -5.74 7.08
N ILE A 93 16.49 -4.78 6.67
CA ILE A 93 15.13 -5.02 6.16
C ILE A 93 15.21 -5.09 4.64
N ARG A 94 14.87 -6.24 4.04
CA ARG A 94 14.79 -6.41 2.58
C ARG A 94 13.41 -5.97 2.10
N THR A 95 13.36 -5.00 1.18
CA THR A 95 12.12 -4.44 0.62
C THR A 95 11.82 -4.99 -0.77
N GLU A 96 11.96 -6.30 -0.96
CA GLU A 96 11.63 -6.93 -2.24
C GLU A 96 10.10 -7.01 -2.40
N GLY A 97 9.56 -6.53 -3.53
CA GLY A 97 8.14 -6.67 -3.88
C GLY A 97 7.21 -5.51 -3.47
N LEU A 98 7.69 -4.26 -3.44
CA LEU A 98 6.80 -3.09 -3.56
C LEU A 98 6.26 -2.94 -4.97
#